data_AF-F9EQE6-F1
#
_entry.id   AF-F9EQE6-F1
#
_cell.length_a   1.000
_cell.length_b   1.000
_cell.length_c   1.000
_cell.angle_alpha   90.00
_cell.angle_beta   90.00
_cell.angle_gamma   90.00
#
_symmetry.space_group_name_H-M   'P 1'
#
loop_
_entity.id
_entity.type
_entity.pdbx_description
1 polymer ?
#
loop_
_entity_poly.entity_id
_entity_poly.type
_entity_poly.pdbx_seq_one_letter_code
_entity_poly.pdbx_strand_id
1 'polypeptide(L)'
;MKKIFKIILTFIKVRYFSKWTSRDKLLEYQKKQVKKHLKFLKENSPYFKTHQITEDFIMNKAFMMENFDELNTLGVKKDEAMDIALNSEKTRDFNQKYKNISVGLSSGTSGHRGMFITTPEEQGIWAGAILAKLLPKNNIFGHKIAFFLRADNDLYKTINSFFNKFRIF
;
A
#
# COMPACT_ATOMS: atom_id res chain seq x y z
N MET A 1 -3.29 -15.47 8.73
CA MET A 1 -2.00 -16.16 8.45
C MET A 1 -1.18 -15.50 7.35
N LYS A 2 -1.70 -15.30 6.13
CA LYS A 2 -0.96 -14.68 5.00
C LYS A 2 -0.32 -13.31 5.33
N LYS A 3 -1.05 -12.44 6.04
CA LYS A 3 -0.59 -11.09 6.42
C LYS A 3 0.64 -11.09 7.34
N ILE A 4 0.63 -11.89 8.42
CA ILE A 4 1.76 -12.02 9.36
C ILE A 4 2.99 -12.57 8.64
N PHE A 5 2.79 -13.57 7.77
CA PHE A 5 3.87 -14.11 6.97
C PHE A 5 4.52 -13.03 6.07
N LYS A 6 3.72 -12.19 5.41
CA LYS A 6 4.22 -11.05 4.62
C LYS A 6 4.97 -10.02 5.46
N ILE A 7 4.53 -9.75 6.70
CA ILE A 7 5.24 -8.85 7.63
C ILE A 7 6.63 -9.38 7.90
N ILE A 8 6.76 -10.65 8.33
CA ILE A 8 8.04 -11.27 8.69
C ILE A 8 8.96 -11.32 7.47
N LEU A 9 8.47 -11.82 6.34
CA LEU A 9 9.23 -11.95 5.11
C LEU A 9 9.75 -10.57 4.63
N THR A 10 8.89 -9.55 4.63
CA THR A 10 9.26 -8.22 4.19
C THR A 10 10.22 -7.56 5.17
N PHE A 11 10.02 -7.75 6.47
CA PHE A 11 10.93 -7.25 7.50
C PHE A 11 12.35 -7.77 7.26
N ILE A 12 12.51 -9.09 7.12
CA ILE A 12 13.79 -9.74 6.87
C ILE A 12 14.43 -9.21 5.58
N LYS A 13 13.65 -9.19 4.48
CA LYS A 13 14.11 -8.71 3.17
C LYS A 13 14.61 -7.26 3.24
N VAL A 14 13.86 -6.37 3.85
CA VAL A 14 14.20 -4.94 3.93
C VAL A 14 15.38 -4.72 4.87
N ARG A 15 15.38 -5.36 6.04
CA ARG A 15 16.41 -5.18 7.08
C ARG A 15 17.78 -5.68 6.63
N TYR A 16 17.84 -6.86 6.01
CA TYR A 16 19.09 -7.57 5.80
C TYR A 16 19.53 -7.61 4.34
N PHE A 17 18.58 -7.69 3.40
CA PHE A 17 18.89 -7.98 1.98
C PHE A 17 18.71 -6.79 1.03
N SER A 18 18.01 -5.73 1.45
CA SER A 18 17.75 -4.54 0.60
C SER A 18 18.80 -3.46 0.82
N LYS A 19 20.08 -3.84 0.78
CA LYS A 19 21.23 -2.93 0.94
C LYS A 19 21.99 -2.83 -0.38
N TRP A 20 22.09 -1.61 -0.90
CA TRP A 20 22.79 -1.33 -2.16
C TRP A 20 24.21 -0.85 -1.86
N THR A 21 25.20 -1.46 -2.50
CA THR A 21 26.62 -1.12 -2.34
C THR A 21 27.08 -0.02 -3.28
N SER A 22 26.27 0.34 -4.28
CA SER A 22 26.49 1.47 -5.19
C SER A 22 25.18 2.00 -5.77
N ARG A 23 25.23 3.21 -6.34
CA ARG A 23 24.11 3.82 -7.08
C ARG A 23 23.68 2.96 -8.27
N ASP A 24 24.63 2.42 -9.02
CA ASP A 24 24.33 1.63 -10.23
C ASP A 24 23.54 0.36 -9.90
N LYS A 25 23.90 -0.34 -8.82
CA LYS A 25 23.15 -1.52 -8.36
C LYS A 25 21.73 -1.17 -7.92
N LEU A 26 21.53 -0.01 -7.30
CA LEU A 26 20.18 0.48 -6.96
C LEU A 26 19.37 0.75 -8.24
N LEU A 27 19.96 1.42 -9.23
CA LEU A 27 19.29 1.73 -10.50
C LEU A 27 18.91 0.45 -11.28
N GLU A 28 19.80 -0.53 -11.32
CA GLU A 28 19.53 -1.84 -11.94
C GLU A 28 18.36 -2.55 -11.26
N TYR A 29 18.35 -2.55 -9.92
CA TYR A 29 17.24 -3.11 -9.15
C TYR A 29 15.92 -2.39 -9.45
N GLN A 30 15.91 -1.06 -9.44
CA GLN A 30 14.72 -0.25 -9.74
C GLN A 30 14.19 -0.56 -11.13
N LYS A 31 15.06 -0.60 -12.15
CA LYS A 31 14.67 -0.96 -13.53
C LYS A 31 14.04 -2.34 -13.59
N LYS A 32 14.62 -3.33 -12.90
CA LYS A 32 14.05 -4.68 -12.80
C LYS A 32 12.69 -4.70 -12.11
N GLN A 33 12.49 -3.93 -11.04
CA GLN A 33 11.20 -3.84 -10.35
C GLN A 33 10.14 -3.17 -11.23
N VAL A 34 10.48 -2.07 -11.93
CA VAL A 34 9.58 -1.39 -12.86
C VAL A 34 9.13 -2.35 -13.96
N LYS A 35 10.06 -3.01 -14.65
CA LYS A 35 9.74 -4.01 -15.69
C LYS A 35 8.81 -5.13 -15.19
N LYS A 36 9.09 -5.64 -13.98
CA LYS A 36 8.24 -6.66 -13.35
C LYS A 36 6.82 -6.11 -13.09
N HIS A 37 6.70 -4.88 -12.62
CA HIS A 37 5.42 -4.26 -12.34
C HIS A 37 4.62 -3.96 -13.61
N LEU A 38 5.27 -3.45 -14.66
CA LEU A 38 4.63 -3.24 -15.97
C LEU A 38 4.09 -4.54 -16.55
N LYS A 39 4.86 -5.63 -16.47
CA LYS A 39 4.40 -6.97 -16.87
C LYS A 39 3.18 -7.42 -16.06
N PHE A 40 3.24 -7.27 -14.74
CA PHE A 40 2.11 -7.58 -13.86
C PHE A 40 0.86 -6.77 -14.24
N LEU A 41 0.98 -5.47 -14.48
CA LEU A 41 -0.14 -4.62 -14.89
C LEU A 41 -0.72 -5.08 -16.24
N LYS A 42 0.15 -5.35 -17.24
CA LYS A 42 -0.27 -5.85 -18.56
C LYS A 42 -1.08 -7.15 -18.47
N GLU A 43 -0.73 -8.02 -17.54
CA GLU A 43 -1.40 -9.32 -17.34
C GLU A 43 -2.69 -9.22 -16.52
N ASN A 44 -2.76 -8.30 -15.54
CA ASN A 44 -3.77 -8.33 -14.49
C ASN A 44 -4.74 -7.14 -14.46
N SER A 45 -4.38 -5.98 -15.02
CA SER A 45 -5.29 -4.83 -15.12
C SER A 45 -6.14 -4.95 -16.39
N PRO A 46 -7.48 -4.93 -16.28
CA PRO A 46 -8.36 -4.84 -17.45
C PRO A 46 -7.96 -3.73 -18.43
N TYR A 47 -7.65 -2.54 -17.94
CA TYR A 47 -7.25 -1.39 -18.75
C TYR A 47 -5.99 -1.71 -19.57
N PHE A 48 -4.94 -2.22 -18.93
CA PHE A 48 -3.69 -2.50 -19.63
C PHE A 48 -3.73 -3.76 -20.47
N LYS A 49 -4.74 -4.63 -20.37
CA LYS A 49 -4.88 -5.73 -21.35
C LYS A 49 -5.10 -5.18 -22.76
N THR A 50 -5.94 -4.16 -22.90
CA THR A 50 -6.30 -3.54 -24.18
C THR A 50 -5.40 -2.35 -24.55
N HIS A 51 -4.73 -1.72 -23.58
CA HIS A 51 -3.85 -0.57 -23.81
C HIS A 51 -2.36 -0.92 -23.70
N GLN A 52 -1.49 -0.18 -24.38
CA GLN A 52 -0.06 -0.33 -24.23
C GLN A 52 0.44 0.36 -22.95
N ILE A 53 1.41 -0.25 -22.26
CA ILE A 53 2.08 0.36 -21.11
C ILE A 53 3.60 0.22 -21.28
N THR A 54 4.31 1.32 -21.12
CA THR A 54 5.76 1.47 -21.33
C THR A 54 6.42 2.08 -20.09
N GLU A 55 7.75 2.10 -20.04
CA GLU A 55 8.50 2.60 -18.87
C GLU A 55 8.32 4.11 -18.62
N ASP A 56 7.91 4.87 -19.65
CA ASP A 56 7.64 6.30 -19.62
C ASP A 56 6.16 6.65 -19.38
N PHE A 57 5.29 5.65 -19.14
CA PHE A 57 3.88 5.89 -18.86
C PHE A 57 3.71 6.71 -17.57
N ILE A 58 3.00 7.84 -17.69
CA ILE A 58 2.69 8.75 -16.58
C ILE A 58 1.18 8.79 -16.38
N MET A 59 0.75 8.70 -15.12
CA MET A 59 -0.66 8.75 -14.75
C MET A 59 -0.91 9.92 -13.80
N ASN A 60 -1.93 10.72 -14.10
CA ASN A 60 -2.44 11.72 -13.17
C ASN A 60 -3.67 11.19 -12.40
N LYS A 61 -4.06 11.92 -11.36
CA LYS A 61 -5.18 11.54 -10.50
C LYS A 61 -6.52 11.50 -11.24
N ALA A 62 -6.77 12.42 -12.17
CA ALA A 62 -8.03 12.47 -12.90
C ALA A 62 -8.23 11.21 -13.73
N PHE A 63 -7.22 10.87 -14.55
CA PHE A 63 -7.18 9.64 -15.33
C PHE A 63 -7.36 8.39 -14.45
N MET A 64 -6.65 8.34 -13.31
CA MET A 64 -6.75 7.21 -12.39
C MET A 64 -8.17 7.02 -11.86
N MET A 65 -8.83 8.11 -11.46
CA MET A 65 -10.18 8.06 -10.90
C MET A 65 -11.24 7.79 -11.97
N GLU A 66 -11.05 8.28 -13.20
CA GLU A 66 -11.94 8.01 -14.32
C GLU A 66 -11.89 6.52 -14.72
N ASN A 67 -10.70 5.95 -14.78
CA ASN A 67 -10.47 4.57 -15.23
C ASN A 67 -10.29 3.57 -14.06
N PHE A 68 -10.67 3.96 -12.84
CA PHE A 68 -10.34 3.21 -11.61
C PHE A 68 -10.74 1.74 -11.67
N ASP A 69 -11.97 1.47 -12.12
CA ASP A 69 -12.56 0.14 -12.26
C ASP A 69 -11.72 -0.81 -13.12
N GLU A 70 -11.12 -0.28 -14.19
CA GLU A 70 -10.33 -1.04 -15.14
C GLU A 70 -8.84 -1.05 -14.79
N LEU A 71 -8.37 -0.01 -14.10
CA LEU A 71 -6.98 0.10 -13.67
C LEU A 71 -6.66 -0.86 -12.52
N ASN A 72 -7.59 -1.03 -11.57
CA ASN A 72 -7.34 -1.91 -10.45
C ASN A 72 -7.41 -3.39 -10.84
N THR A 73 -6.51 -4.21 -10.29
CA THR A 73 -6.39 -5.64 -10.66
C THR A 73 -7.29 -6.55 -9.81
N LEU A 74 -8.19 -5.98 -9.01
CA LEU A 74 -9.01 -6.70 -8.02
C LEU A 74 -10.50 -6.65 -8.35
N GLY A 75 -10.88 -5.95 -9.43
CA GLY A 75 -12.27 -5.77 -9.85
C GLY A 75 -13.08 -4.91 -8.87
N VAL A 76 -12.42 -4.03 -8.10
CA VAL A 76 -13.08 -3.10 -7.18
C VAL A 76 -13.82 -2.05 -7.99
N LYS A 77 -15.07 -1.80 -7.61
CA LYS A 77 -15.92 -0.76 -8.20
C LYS A 77 -15.72 0.56 -7.48
N LYS A 78 -15.40 1.60 -8.23
CA LYS A 78 -15.08 2.93 -7.72
C LYS A 78 -16.20 3.48 -6.84
N ASP A 79 -17.45 3.41 -7.30
CA ASP A 79 -18.56 4.06 -6.58
C ASP A 79 -18.82 3.36 -5.23
N GLU A 80 -18.90 2.03 -5.23
CA GLU A 80 -19.03 1.23 -4.00
C GLU A 80 -17.86 1.48 -3.02
N ALA A 81 -16.64 1.52 -3.52
CA ALA A 81 -15.47 1.78 -2.70
C ALA A 81 -15.45 3.22 -2.16
N MET A 82 -15.92 4.19 -2.93
CA MET A 82 -16.03 5.58 -2.52
C MET A 82 -17.05 5.74 -1.41
N ASP A 83 -18.20 5.09 -1.53
CA ASP A 83 -19.25 5.10 -0.51
C ASP A 83 -18.74 4.52 0.82
N ILE A 84 -18.03 3.39 0.78
CA ILE A 84 -17.39 2.81 1.95
C ILE A 84 -16.42 3.81 2.59
N ALA A 85 -15.54 4.41 1.78
CA ALA A 85 -14.51 5.31 2.29
C ALA A 85 -15.09 6.61 2.89
N LEU A 86 -16.11 7.18 2.24
CA LEU A 86 -16.84 8.35 2.74
C LEU A 86 -17.59 8.05 4.03
N ASN A 87 -18.26 6.90 4.09
CA ASN A 87 -18.96 6.48 5.29
C ASN A 87 -18.00 6.24 6.45
N SER A 88 -16.86 5.59 6.20
CA SER A 88 -15.80 5.40 7.19
C SER A 88 -15.26 6.72 7.75
N GLU A 89 -15.07 7.75 6.91
CA GLU A 89 -14.67 9.07 7.41
C GLU A 89 -15.77 9.73 8.26
N LYS A 90 -17.03 9.62 7.82
CA LYS A 90 -18.20 10.22 8.50
C LYS A 90 -18.45 9.59 9.87
N THR A 91 -18.40 8.26 9.96
CA THR A 91 -18.69 7.51 11.19
C THR A 91 -17.44 7.29 12.05
N ARG A 92 -16.25 7.57 11.51
CA ARG A 92 -14.95 7.22 12.07
C ARG A 92 -14.76 5.71 12.29
N ASP A 93 -15.54 4.88 11.58
CA ASP A 93 -15.39 3.44 11.56
C ASP A 93 -14.60 2.98 10.33
N PHE A 94 -13.30 2.76 10.53
CA PHE A 94 -12.37 2.31 9.49
C PHE A 94 -12.31 0.79 9.32
N ASN A 95 -13.20 0.03 9.97
CA ASN A 95 -13.26 -1.43 9.80
C ASN A 95 -14.08 -1.85 8.56
N GLN A 96 -14.79 -0.90 7.95
CA GLN A 96 -15.58 -1.15 6.73
C GLN A 96 -14.65 -1.47 5.55
N LYS A 97 -15.03 -2.49 4.76
CA LYS A 97 -14.18 -3.05 3.70
C LYS A 97 -14.98 -3.33 2.45
N TYR A 98 -14.32 -3.17 1.31
CA TYR A 98 -14.80 -3.74 0.06
C TYR A 98 -14.42 -5.23 0.05
N LYS A 99 -15.34 -6.10 0.46
CA LYS A 99 -15.05 -7.52 0.73
C LYS A 99 -13.93 -7.64 1.78
N ASN A 100 -12.72 -8.04 1.36
CA ASN A 100 -11.54 -8.15 2.21
C ASN A 100 -10.48 -7.05 1.96
N ILE A 101 -10.80 -6.06 1.14
CA ILE A 101 -9.92 -4.96 0.73
C ILE A 101 -10.26 -3.72 1.56
N SER A 102 -9.24 -3.11 2.15
CA SER A 102 -9.40 -1.83 2.85
C SER A 102 -9.38 -0.70 1.84
N VAL A 103 -10.30 0.24 1.98
CA VAL A 103 -10.42 1.42 1.12
C VAL A 103 -10.13 2.67 1.96
N GLY A 104 -9.50 3.67 1.37
CA GLY A 104 -9.27 4.95 2.03
C GLY A 104 -9.27 6.11 1.05
N LEU A 105 -9.50 7.30 1.59
CA LEU A 105 -9.42 8.54 0.83
C LEU A 105 -8.02 9.14 0.95
N SER A 106 -7.48 9.57 -0.19
CA SER A 106 -6.30 10.43 -0.22
C SER A 106 -6.67 11.83 0.25
N SER A 107 -5.82 12.45 1.07
CA SER A 107 -6.03 13.75 1.71
C SER A 107 -5.95 14.96 0.77
N GLY A 108 -5.94 14.78 -0.55
CA GLY A 108 -5.64 15.82 -1.55
C GLY A 108 -6.72 16.91 -1.66
N THR A 109 -6.30 18.16 -1.53
CA THR A 109 -7.08 19.41 -1.59
C THR A 109 -7.18 19.97 -3.01
N SER A 110 -8.28 19.66 -3.73
CA SER A 110 -8.85 20.45 -4.86
C SER A 110 -9.93 19.63 -5.57
N GLY A 111 -11.22 19.93 -5.33
CA GLY A 111 -12.37 19.47 -6.14
C GLY A 111 -12.81 18.00 -6.01
N HIS A 112 -11.88 17.03 -6.04
CA HIS A 112 -12.21 15.60 -6.02
C HIS A 112 -11.32 14.81 -5.05
N ARG A 113 -11.92 13.97 -4.21
CA ARG A 113 -11.21 13.06 -3.29
C ARG A 113 -10.63 11.91 -4.11
N GLY A 114 -9.33 11.67 -4.00
CA GLY A 114 -8.73 10.48 -4.60
C GLY A 114 -8.91 9.29 -3.66
N MET A 115 -8.86 8.08 -4.20
CA MET A 115 -9.03 6.86 -3.43
C MET A 115 -7.77 5.99 -3.51
N PHE A 116 -7.52 5.20 -2.47
CA PHE A 116 -6.59 4.09 -2.52
C PHE A 116 -7.23 2.83 -1.94
N ILE A 117 -6.75 1.68 -2.39
CA ILE A 117 -7.16 0.36 -1.90
C ILE A 117 -5.94 -0.44 -1.48
N THR A 118 -6.09 -1.28 -0.46
CA THR A 118 -5.03 -2.18 -0.01
C THR A 118 -5.56 -3.54 0.36
N THR A 119 -4.85 -4.57 -0.08
CA THR A 119 -5.06 -5.95 0.34
C THR A 119 -4.40 -6.21 1.70
N PRO A 120 -4.84 -7.25 2.44
CA PRO A 120 -4.16 -7.68 3.66
C PRO A 120 -2.67 -8.02 3.46
N GLU A 121 -2.28 -8.45 2.26
CA GLU A 121 -0.88 -8.76 1.94
C GLU A 121 -0.04 -7.49 1.79
N GLU A 122 -0.54 -6.49 1.04
CA GLU A 122 0.13 -5.19 0.89
C GLU A 122 0.26 -4.47 2.22
N GLN A 123 -0.77 -4.55 3.07
CA GLN A 123 -0.70 -4.06 4.44
C GLN A 123 0.44 -4.72 5.22
N GLY A 124 0.62 -6.03 5.07
CA GLY A 124 1.71 -6.77 5.69
C GLY A 124 3.09 -6.38 5.14
N ILE A 125 3.20 -6.17 3.82
CA ILE A 125 4.43 -5.68 3.18
C ILE A 125 4.80 -4.31 3.75
N TRP A 126 3.83 -3.39 3.79
CA TRP A 126 4.05 -2.05 4.31
C TRP A 126 4.51 -2.07 5.78
N ALA A 127 3.81 -2.80 6.65
CA ALA A 127 4.18 -2.89 8.06
C ALA A 127 5.56 -3.53 8.26
N GLY A 128 5.89 -4.61 7.53
CA GLY A 128 7.22 -5.22 7.58
C GLY A 128 8.32 -4.26 7.15
N ALA A 129 8.10 -3.48 6.10
CA ALA A 129 9.06 -2.49 5.60
C ALA A 129 9.28 -1.34 6.59
N ILE A 130 8.21 -0.84 7.21
CA ILE A 130 8.28 0.21 8.23
C ILE A 130 9.03 -0.30 9.48
N LEU A 131 8.66 -1.47 10.00
CA LEU A 131 9.31 -2.07 11.16
C LEU A 131 10.80 -2.31 10.91
N ALA A 132 11.16 -2.76 9.71
CA ALA A 132 12.55 -2.96 9.33
C ALA A 132 13.37 -1.66 9.35
N LYS A 133 12.74 -0.50 9.15
CA LYS A 133 13.43 0.79 9.20
C LYS A 133 13.43 1.42 10.60
N LEU A 134 12.34 1.26 11.35
CA LEU A 134 12.17 1.95 12.63
C LEU A 134 12.70 1.18 13.84
N LEU A 135 12.67 -0.16 13.82
CA LEU A 135 13.14 -0.93 14.96
C LEU A 135 14.68 -0.92 15.04
N PRO A 136 15.28 -0.85 16.24
CA PRO A 136 16.72 -1.00 16.42
C PRO A 136 17.27 -2.31 15.82
N LYS A 137 18.55 -2.34 15.46
CA LYS A 137 19.19 -3.52 14.82
C LYS A 137 19.26 -4.72 15.76
N ASN A 138 19.58 -4.50 17.03
CA ASN A 138 19.87 -5.56 18.01
C ASN A 138 18.79 -5.70 19.09
N ASN A 139 17.70 -4.95 18.98
CA ASN A 139 16.59 -5.00 19.91
C ASN A 139 15.30 -4.69 19.17
N ILE A 140 14.55 -5.73 18.79
CA ILE A 140 13.31 -5.61 18.01
C ILE A 140 12.04 -5.72 18.87
N PHE A 141 12.19 -5.96 20.17
CA PHE A 141 11.08 -6.24 21.09
C PHE A 141 10.83 -5.10 22.08
N GLY A 142 9.58 -4.93 22.51
CA GLY A 142 9.22 -4.02 23.60
C GLY A 142 9.16 -2.54 23.20
N HIS A 143 9.13 -2.24 21.89
CA HIS A 143 9.08 -0.86 21.39
C HIS A 143 7.65 -0.39 21.23
N LYS A 144 7.44 0.91 21.47
CA LYS A 144 6.20 1.61 21.14
C LYS A 144 6.53 2.63 20.06
N ILE A 145 5.90 2.50 18.90
CA ILE A 145 6.10 3.41 17.77
C ILE A 145 4.80 4.21 17.60
N ALA A 146 4.90 5.53 17.66
CA ALA A 146 3.79 6.44 17.39
C ALA A 146 3.85 6.94 15.95
N PHE A 147 2.73 6.83 15.23
CA PHE A 147 2.55 7.40 13.90
C PHE A 147 1.57 8.56 13.98
N PHE A 148 2.01 9.75 13.59
CA PHE A 148 1.16 10.93 13.50
C PHE A 148 0.74 11.10 12.04
N LEU A 149 -0.52 10.80 11.75
CA LEU A 149 -1.08 10.84 10.39
C LEU A 149 -2.43 11.55 10.42
N ARG A 150 -2.68 12.42 9.42
CA ARG A 150 -3.91 13.23 9.36
C ARG A 150 -5.21 12.40 9.29
N ALA A 151 -5.14 11.20 8.72
CA ALA A 151 -6.28 10.30 8.60
C ALA A 151 -5.84 8.86 8.88
N ASP A 152 -6.62 8.15 9.68
CA ASP A 152 -6.40 6.76 10.06
C ASP A 152 -6.86 5.81 8.94
N ASN A 153 -6.26 4.62 8.86
CA ASN A 153 -6.61 3.57 7.92
C ASN A 153 -6.08 2.22 8.43
N ASP A 154 -6.75 1.12 8.06
CA ASP A 154 -6.32 -0.26 8.33
C ASP A 154 -4.86 -0.56 7.91
N LEU A 155 -4.36 0.12 6.88
CA LEU A 155 -2.95 0.09 6.52
C LEU A 155 -2.05 0.41 7.72
N TYR A 156 -2.34 1.50 8.44
CA TYR A 156 -1.54 1.98 9.56
C TYR A 156 -1.77 1.17 10.83
N LYS A 157 -3.02 0.73 11.05
CA LYS A 157 -3.34 -0.15 12.18
C LYS A 157 -2.64 -1.50 12.10
N THR A 158 -2.25 -1.94 10.89
CA THR A 158 -1.58 -3.22 10.67
C THR A 158 -0.27 -3.38 11.43
N ILE A 159 0.40 -2.28 11.81
CA ILE A 159 1.63 -2.41 12.58
C ILE A 159 1.34 -2.91 14.01
N ASN A 160 0.10 -2.77 14.52
CA ASN A 160 -0.31 -3.43 15.77
C ASN A 160 -0.16 -4.94 15.63
N SER A 161 0.95 -5.45 16.18
CA SER A 161 1.29 -6.87 16.25
C SER A 161 1.55 -7.24 17.71
N PHE A 162 1.55 -8.54 17.99
CA PHE A 162 1.75 -9.12 19.32
C PHE A 162 3.01 -8.62 20.06
N PHE A 163 4.02 -8.13 19.34
CA PHE A 163 5.32 -7.75 19.90
C PHE A 163 5.47 -6.28 20.30
N ASN A 164 4.59 -5.38 19.82
CA ASN A 164 4.72 -3.93 20.01
C ASN A 164 3.31 -3.29 20.08
N LYS A 165 3.06 -2.38 21.03
CA LYS A 165 1.80 -1.63 21.15
C LYS A 165 1.89 -0.31 20.37
N PHE A 166 0.98 -0.07 19.44
CA PHE A 166 0.94 1.14 18.61
C PHE A 166 -0.24 2.02 18.99
N ARG A 167 0.00 3.34 18.97
CA ARG A 167 -1.04 4.36 19.03
C ARG A 167 -0.88 5.28 17.83
N ILE A 168 -1.97 5.45 17.11
CA ILE A 168 -2.14 6.48 16.09
C ILE A 168 -2.77 7.67 16.83
N PHE A 169 -2.20 8.86 16.63
CA PHE A 169 -2.68 10.13 17.17
C PHE A 169 -3.14 11.02 16.02
#